data_AF-A0A972HPD7-F1
#
_entry.id   AF-A0A972HPD7-F1
#
_cell.length_a   1.000
_cell.length_b   1.000
_cell.length_c   1.000
_cell.angle_alpha   90.00
_cell.angle_beta   90.00
_cell.angle_gamma   90.00
#
_symmetry.space_group_name_H-M   'P 1'
#
loop_
_entity.id
_entity.type
_entity.pdbx_description
1 polymer ?
#
loop_
_entity_poly.entity_id
_entity_poly.type
_entity_poly.pdbx_seq_one_letter_code
_entity_poly.pdbx_strand_id
1 'polypeptide(L)'
;MANDYRAELLSEEMRYFGEWLFTTLGIFRHSIVSIQPESEQTGFRMIPRSGEQWEWHLSSEMASRCSHRLRYPNPQSPTTELLALPDLDLHMQRQFYQQVRELLPQIRFYVRKWPWPFAKSLAISFTHDVDLTRKYGLKRLLRDGIQGRFAPTIQAIRTIRSGQDPYWVYPELLAFYRDRGMAATFFFLARSREGLAYRYNIRSRKFRRLLAQIEQEGHEIGLHTSLHAFSHPERIPREKKRLEGVIGHPLYGVRQHYLRVPFPEGWTHFHRAGFLYDSSVGLNRGIGLLAGTSFPYFPDPRHSEAPPLLEIPFAIMDYPWHALERSTNRGTAFVSLTQSIQDTHGHLCILWHPSNLAESVFRPLWERLVQWADPQTAFLAPLQQIASWWRLRNQIDLVSLQRTDDQYRIVLKTPAPVHGLTLEIFCTHRLQPFNRAYRLQQVEKDRCLMILPELPAGESTLTLHPASRKSHG
;
A
#
# COMPACT_ATOMS: atom_id res chain seq x y z
N MET A 1 5.30 -36.17 -28.30
CA MET A 1 5.02 -34.91 -29.02
C MET A 1 4.76 -33.86 -27.95
N ALA A 2 5.59 -32.83 -27.86
CA ALA A 2 5.39 -31.76 -26.87
C ALA A 2 4.18 -30.94 -27.30
N ASN A 3 3.11 -30.95 -26.51
CA ASN A 3 2.02 -30.00 -26.70
C ASN A 3 2.55 -28.62 -26.30
N ASP A 4 2.79 -27.78 -27.29
CA ASP A 4 3.33 -26.43 -27.11
C ASP A 4 2.20 -25.51 -26.65
N TYR A 5 1.88 -25.57 -25.35
CA TYR A 5 0.89 -24.68 -24.77
C TYR A 5 1.45 -23.26 -24.72
N ARG A 6 1.02 -22.39 -25.64
CA ARG A 6 1.31 -20.96 -25.57
C ARG A 6 0.54 -20.35 -24.39
N ALA A 7 1.23 -19.48 -23.66
CA ALA A 7 0.64 -18.59 -22.68
C ALA A 7 -0.46 -17.74 -23.35
N GLU A 8 -1.73 -18.06 -23.10
CA GLU A 8 -2.82 -17.15 -23.44
C GLU A 8 -3.06 -16.23 -22.23
N LEU A 9 -2.82 -14.93 -22.45
CA LEU A 9 -3.34 -13.88 -21.58
C LEU A 9 -4.88 -13.99 -21.62
N LEU A 10 -5.52 -14.04 -20.45
CA LEU A 10 -6.97 -13.98 -20.34
C LEU A 10 -7.51 -12.78 -21.16
N SER A 11 -8.57 -13.03 -21.93
CA SER A 11 -9.13 -12.26 -23.06
C SER A 11 -9.09 -10.72 -22.99
N GLU A 12 -9.07 -10.07 -24.16
CA GLU A 12 -9.03 -8.60 -24.34
C GLU A 12 -10.15 -7.80 -23.63
N GLU A 13 -11.26 -8.42 -23.22
CA GLU A 13 -12.32 -7.76 -22.43
C GLU A 13 -12.02 -7.75 -20.92
N MET A 14 -11.36 -8.78 -20.38
CA MET A 14 -10.68 -8.69 -19.08
C MET A 14 -9.55 -7.67 -19.14
N ARG A 15 -9.00 -7.41 -20.33
CA ARG A 15 -7.99 -6.37 -20.53
C ARG A 15 -8.57 -4.97 -20.40
N TYR A 16 -9.82 -4.64 -20.74
CA TYR A 16 -10.31 -3.24 -20.62
C TYR A 16 -10.81 -2.87 -19.21
N PHE A 17 -11.62 -3.72 -18.56
CA PHE A 17 -12.04 -3.52 -17.17
C PHE A 17 -10.88 -3.80 -16.21
N GLY A 18 -10.06 -4.80 -16.56
CA GLY A 18 -8.78 -5.04 -15.94
C GLY A 18 -7.83 -3.89 -16.17
N GLU A 19 -7.56 -3.37 -17.37
CA GLU A 19 -6.65 -2.23 -17.57
C GLU A 19 -7.02 -1.03 -16.70
N TRP A 20 -8.30 -0.73 -16.46
CA TRP A 20 -8.64 0.33 -15.51
C TRP A 20 -8.28 -0.02 -14.05
N LEU A 21 -8.63 -1.21 -13.54
CA LEU A 21 -8.22 -1.71 -12.21
C LEU A 21 -6.69 -1.98 -12.08
N PHE A 22 -6.05 -2.41 -13.17
CA PHE A 22 -4.69 -2.94 -13.28
C PHE A 22 -3.70 -1.78 -13.47
N THR A 23 -4.09 -0.78 -14.25
CA THR A 23 -3.29 0.42 -14.55
C THR A 23 -3.48 1.49 -13.50
N THR A 24 -4.69 1.63 -12.92
CA THR A 24 -4.99 2.64 -11.89
C THR A 24 -4.64 2.18 -10.48
N LEU A 25 -4.80 0.89 -10.13
CA LEU A 25 -4.50 0.40 -8.79
C LEU A 25 -3.15 -0.33 -8.69
N GLY A 26 -2.47 -0.61 -9.81
CA GLY A 26 -1.21 -1.38 -9.82
C GLY A 26 -1.32 -2.82 -9.27
N ILE A 27 -2.51 -3.24 -8.83
CA ILE A 27 -2.80 -4.54 -8.19
C ILE A 27 -2.58 -5.68 -9.17
N PHE A 28 -2.63 -5.41 -10.48
CA PHE A 28 -2.58 -6.44 -11.51
C PHE A 28 -1.75 -6.07 -12.77
N ARG A 29 -0.61 -5.36 -12.68
CA ARG A 29 0.45 -5.53 -13.71
C ARG A 29 1.11 -6.93 -13.59
N HIS A 30 0.29 -7.96 -13.63
CA HIS A 30 0.61 -9.35 -13.38
C HIS A 30 0.20 -10.11 -14.62
N SER A 31 1.18 -10.66 -15.31
CA SER A 31 0.98 -11.66 -16.34
C SER A 31 0.34 -12.88 -15.67
N ILE A 32 -1.00 -12.92 -15.61
CA ILE A 32 -1.72 -14.16 -15.34
C ILE A 32 -1.53 -14.99 -16.60
N VAL A 33 -0.79 -16.08 -16.48
CA VAL A 33 -0.58 -17.02 -17.57
C VAL A 33 -1.31 -18.32 -17.25
N SER A 34 -2.22 -18.70 -18.13
CA SER A 34 -3.03 -19.92 -18.08
C SER A 34 -2.62 -20.87 -19.21
N ILE A 35 -2.83 -22.17 -19.00
CA ILE A 35 -2.68 -23.21 -20.03
C ILE A 35 -4.06 -23.86 -20.25
N GLN A 36 -4.61 -23.75 -21.47
CA GLN A 36 -5.88 -24.38 -21.88
C GLN A 36 -5.66 -25.48 -22.94
N PRO A 37 -6.50 -26.54 -22.99
CA PRO A 37 -6.51 -27.51 -24.09
C PRO A 37 -7.23 -26.98 -25.34
N GLU A 38 -6.72 -27.28 -26.55
CA GLU A 38 -7.23 -26.78 -27.85
C GLU A 38 -8.67 -27.20 -28.23
N SER A 39 -9.36 -28.06 -27.46
CA SER A 39 -10.57 -28.75 -27.91
C SER A 39 -11.90 -28.32 -27.26
N GLU A 40 -11.94 -27.25 -26.47
CA GLU A 40 -13.21 -26.73 -25.92
C GLU A 40 -13.61 -25.46 -26.66
N GLN A 41 -14.57 -25.59 -27.58
CA GLN A 41 -15.17 -24.46 -28.30
C GLN A 41 -15.83 -23.50 -27.31
N THR A 42 -15.15 -22.38 -27.04
CA THR A 42 -15.70 -21.23 -26.33
C THR A 42 -16.74 -20.53 -27.21
N GLY A 43 -17.84 -20.05 -26.61
CA GLY A 43 -19.00 -19.43 -27.27
C GLY A 43 -18.77 -18.06 -27.92
N PHE A 44 -17.65 -17.87 -28.60
CA PHE A 44 -17.27 -16.65 -29.32
C PHE A 44 -17.16 -16.94 -30.82
N ARG A 45 -17.76 -16.07 -31.63
CA ARG A 45 -17.57 -16.10 -33.08
C ARG A 45 -17.15 -14.72 -33.56
N MET A 46 -16.04 -14.67 -34.27
CA MET A 46 -15.54 -13.47 -34.93
C MET A 46 -16.14 -13.44 -36.34
N ILE A 47 -16.86 -12.37 -36.69
CA ILE A 47 -17.45 -12.22 -38.02
C ILE A 47 -16.83 -10.98 -38.66
N PRO A 48 -16.33 -11.06 -39.90
CA PRO A 48 -15.74 -9.92 -40.57
C PRO A 48 -16.82 -8.89 -40.90
N ARG A 49 -16.61 -7.63 -40.49
CA ARG A 49 -17.37 -6.49 -41.01
C ARG A 49 -16.49 -5.82 -42.08
N SER A 50 -17.08 -5.47 -43.20
CA SER A 50 -16.33 -4.97 -44.37
C SER A 50 -15.43 -3.78 -44.00
N GLY A 51 -14.14 -3.88 -44.35
CA GLY A 51 -13.12 -2.86 -44.12
C GLY A 51 -12.42 -3.05 -42.77
N GLU A 52 -11.44 -3.95 -42.73
CA GLU A 52 -10.43 -4.20 -41.65
C GLU A 52 -10.90 -4.17 -40.19
N GLN A 53 -12.20 -4.19 -39.93
CA GLN A 53 -12.79 -4.17 -38.60
C GLN A 53 -13.46 -5.50 -38.29
N TRP A 54 -13.07 -6.06 -37.16
CA TRP A 54 -13.57 -7.32 -36.63
C TRP A 54 -14.58 -7.01 -35.51
N GLU A 55 -15.79 -7.55 -35.63
CA GLU A 55 -16.79 -7.50 -34.55
C GLU A 55 -16.93 -8.88 -33.91
N TRP A 56 -16.86 -8.90 -32.58
CA TRP A 56 -17.08 -10.10 -31.77
C TRP A 56 -18.55 -10.23 -31.39
N HIS A 57 -19.13 -11.39 -31.64
CA HIS A 57 -20.47 -11.73 -31.18
C HIS A 57 -20.41 -12.61 -29.92
N LEU A 58 -20.92 -12.11 -28.79
CA LEU A 58 -21.20 -12.91 -27.60
C LEU A 58 -22.48 -13.73 -27.81
N SER A 59 -22.51 -14.95 -27.27
CA SER A 59 -23.76 -15.69 -27.13
C SER A 59 -24.72 -14.95 -26.18
N SER A 60 -26.01 -14.96 -26.52
CA SER A 60 -27.08 -14.35 -25.72
C SER A 60 -27.12 -14.87 -24.28
N GLU A 61 -26.64 -16.09 -24.04
CA GLU A 61 -26.53 -16.68 -22.71
C GLU A 61 -25.46 -15.99 -21.84
N MET A 62 -24.27 -15.70 -22.38
CA MET A 62 -23.20 -15.00 -21.64
C MET A 62 -23.53 -13.52 -21.44
N ALA A 63 -24.11 -12.86 -22.44
CA ALA A 63 -24.57 -11.48 -22.31
C ALA A 63 -25.59 -11.33 -21.16
N SER A 64 -26.49 -12.31 -21.00
CA SER A 64 -27.49 -12.31 -19.91
C SER A 64 -26.88 -12.47 -18.51
N ARG A 65 -25.77 -13.21 -18.39
CA ARG A 65 -25.07 -13.47 -17.11
C ARG A 65 -24.24 -12.26 -16.66
N CYS A 66 -23.69 -11.50 -17.60
CA CYS A 66 -22.97 -10.26 -17.31
C CYS A 66 -23.92 -9.06 -17.06
N SER A 67 -25.13 -9.05 -17.65
CA SER A 67 -26.06 -7.91 -17.56
C SER A 67 -26.86 -7.84 -16.24
N HIS A 68 -26.93 -8.91 -15.46
CA HIS A 68 -27.72 -8.90 -14.24
C HIS A 68 -26.90 -8.46 -13.01
N ARG A 69 -27.03 -7.16 -12.69
CA ARG A 69 -26.73 -6.45 -11.42
C ARG A 69 -25.62 -5.38 -11.43
N LEU A 70 -25.57 -4.53 -12.46
CA LEU A 70 -24.95 -3.20 -12.33
C LEU A 70 -25.95 -2.14 -12.80
N ARG A 71 -26.77 -1.62 -11.87
CA ARG A 71 -27.50 -0.37 -12.10
C ARG A 71 -26.59 0.78 -11.68
N TYR A 72 -25.99 1.46 -12.64
CA TYR A 72 -25.27 2.71 -12.42
C TYR A 72 -26.27 3.85 -12.18
N PRO A 73 -26.09 4.68 -11.13
CA PRO A 73 -26.75 5.97 -11.08
C PRO A 73 -26.08 6.94 -12.08
N ASN A 74 -26.93 7.65 -12.82
CA ASN A 74 -26.59 8.65 -13.83
C ASN A 74 -25.67 9.75 -13.23
N PRO A 75 -24.53 10.11 -13.87
CA PRO A 75 -23.49 10.98 -13.27
C PRO A 75 -23.85 12.47 -13.17
N GLN A 76 -25.11 12.87 -13.33
CA GLN A 76 -25.51 14.28 -13.25
C GLN A 76 -26.10 14.63 -11.89
N SER A 77 -25.21 14.76 -10.89
CA SER A 77 -25.28 15.63 -9.68
C SER A 77 -24.50 14.96 -8.54
N PRO A 78 -23.43 15.57 -8.01
CA PRO A 78 -22.74 15.02 -6.85
C PRO A 78 -23.58 15.33 -5.60
N THR A 79 -24.56 14.48 -5.30
CA THR A 79 -25.18 14.48 -3.97
C THR A 79 -24.18 13.92 -2.97
N THR A 80 -24.09 14.62 -1.85
CA THR A 80 -23.20 14.44 -0.68
C THR A 80 -23.26 13.05 -0.03
N GLU A 81 -23.99 12.10 -0.60
CA GLU A 81 -24.18 10.72 -0.12
C GLU A 81 -23.16 9.71 -0.67
N LEU A 82 -22.42 10.03 -1.75
CA LEU A 82 -21.37 9.15 -2.30
C LEU A 82 -20.12 9.00 -1.40
N LEU A 83 -20.04 9.79 -0.32
CA LEU A 83 -18.96 9.77 0.67
C LEU A 83 -19.02 8.59 1.67
N ALA A 84 -19.98 7.67 1.52
CA ALA A 84 -20.32 6.66 2.53
C ALA A 84 -20.11 5.19 2.10
N LEU A 85 -19.24 4.89 1.13
CA LEU A 85 -18.95 3.48 0.79
C LEU A 85 -17.44 3.15 0.79
N PRO A 86 -16.77 3.14 1.95
CA PRO A 86 -15.45 2.50 2.11
C PRO A 86 -15.44 1.02 1.65
N ASP A 87 -16.60 0.38 1.64
CA ASP A 87 -16.78 -1.02 1.29
C ASP A 87 -17.02 -1.27 -0.20
N LEU A 88 -17.33 -0.27 -1.04
CA LEU A 88 -17.71 -0.54 -2.44
C LEU A 88 -16.52 -1.04 -3.27
N ASP A 89 -15.34 -0.45 -3.15
CA ASP A 89 -14.17 -0.89 -3.90
C ASP A 89 -13.54 -2.16 -3.32
N LEU A 90 -13.54 -2.35 -1.99
CA LEU A 90 -13.17 -3.64 -1.38
C LEU A 90 -14.17 -4.74 -1.77
N HIS A 91 -15.45 -4.40 -1.89
CA HIS A 91 -16.48 -5.30 -2.42
C HIS A 91 -16.25 -5.58 -3.90
N MET A 92 -15.89 -4.60 -4.73
CA MET A 92 -15.55 -4.82 -6.14
C MET A 92 -14.26 -5.62 -6.31
N GLN A 93 -13.24 -5.39 -5.48
CA GLN A 93 -12.03 -6.22 -5.44
C GLN A 93 -12.38 -7.64 -4.99
N ARG A 94 -13.16 -7.81 -3.91
CA ARG A 94 -13.62 -9.13 -3.45
C ARG A 94 -14.48 -9.82 -4.49
N GLN A 95 -15.39 -9.12 -5.14
CA GLN A 95 -16.22 -9.63 -6.23
C GLN A 95 -15.38 -9.98 -7.44
N PHE A 96 -14.37 -9.18 -7.79
CA PHE A 96 -13.43 -9.52 -8.85
C PHE A 96 -12.63 -10.77 -8.48
N TYR A 97 -12.09 -10.86 -7.26
CA TYR A 97 -11.43 -12.07 -6.77
C TYR A 97 -12.38 -13.28 -6.77
N GLN A 98 -13.66 -13.09 -6.41
CA GLN A 98 -14.69 -14.13 -6.43
C GLN A 98 -15.07 -14.53 -7.86
N GLN A 99 -15.24 -13.60 -8.78
CA GLN A 99 -15.57 -13.84 -10.19
C GLN A 99 -14.40 -14.51 -10.91
N VAL A 100 -13.17 -14.04 -10.69
CA VAL A 100 -11.97 -14.75 -11.12
C VAL A 100 -12.02 -16.15 -10.54
N ARG A 101 -12.25 -16.32 -9.22
CA ARG A 101 -12.36 -17.64 -8.56
C ARG A 101 -13.49 -18.53 -9.09
N GLU A 102 -14.58 -17.97 -9.59
CA GLU A 102 -15.68 -18.71 -10.22
C GLU A 102 -15.34 -19.11 -11.67
N LEU A 103 -14.48 -18.35 -12.34
CA LEU A 103 -13.92 -18.68 -13.66
C LEU A 103 -12.70 -19.64 -13.55
N LEU A 104 -11.98 -19.62 -12.43
CA LEU A 104 -10.81 -20.46 -12.14
C LEU A 104 -11.03 -21.99 -12.25
N PRO A 105 -12.22 -22.59 -12.00
CA PRO A 105 -12.41 -24.03 -12.15
C PRO A 105 -12.21 -24.52 -13.60
N GLN A 106 -12.33 -23.61 -14.58
CA GLN A 106 -12.02 -23.88 -15.99
C GLN A 106 -10.51 -23.80 -16.28
N ILE A 107 -9.74 -23.15 -15.39
CA ILE A 107 -8.29 -22.95 -15.51
C ILE A 107 -7.56 -24.00 -14.68
N ARG A 108 -6.88 -24.95 -15.34
CA ARG A 108 -6.19 -26.05 -14.62
C ARG A 108 -4.95 -25.62 -13.86
N PHE A 109 -4.34 -24.50 -14.25
CA PHE A 109 -3.12 -23.98 -13.65
C PHE A 109 -2.97 -22.47 -13.93
N TYR A 110 -2.67 -21.67 -12.91
CA TYR A 110 -2.17 -20.30 -13.09
C TYR A 110 -1.15 -19.94 -12.02
N VAL A 111 -0.36 -18.92 -12.31
CA VAL A 111 0.64 -18.35 -11.40
C VAL A 111 0.43 -16.86 -11.29
N ARG A 112 0.52 -16.33 -10.08
CA ARG A 112 0.65 -14.89 -9.86
C ARG A 112 1.71 -14.58 -8.82
N LYS A 113 2.27 -13.37 -8.88
CA LYS A 113 3.15 -12.85 -7.83
C LYS A 113 2.31 -12.62 -6.57
N TRP A 114 2.77 -13.08 -5.42
CA TRP A 114 2.17 -12.74 -4.13
C TRP A 114 2.54 -11.30 -3.74
N PRO A 115 1.66 -10.48 -3.13
CA PRO A 115 1.93 -9.04 -2.94
C PRO A 115 3.15 -8.72 -2.08
N TRP A 116 3.43 -9.52 -1.05
CA TRP A 116 4.42 -9.21 -0.02
C TRP A 116 5.56 -10.23 0.02
N PRO A 117 6.75 -9.87 0.50
CA PRO A 117 7.87 -10.80 0.56
C PRO A 117 7.60 -11.93 1.56
N PHE A 118 8.25 -13.07 1.37
CA PHE A 118 8.22 -14.22 2.28
C PHE A 118 6.81 -14.72 2.63
N ALA A 119 5.88 -14.64 1.68
CA ALA A 119 4.49 -15.07 1.85
C ALA A 119 3.75 -14.38 3.00
N LYS A 120 4.17 -13.17 3.41
CA LYS A 120 3.44 -12.39 4.43
C LYS A 120 2.02 -12.10 3.94
N SER A 121 1.03 -12.28 4.81
CA SER A 121 -0.37 -12.21 4.42
C SER A 121 -0.84 -10.79 4.17
N LEU A 122 -0.14 -9.80 4.70
CA LEU A 122 -0.37 -8.37 4.51
C LEU A 122 0.93 -7.58 4.72
N ALA A 123 0.91 -6.29 4.40
CA ALA A 123 1.94 -5.35 4.85
C ALA A 123 1.36 -4.32 5.82
N ILE A 124 2.20 -3.80 6.72
CA ILE A 124 1.81 -2.77 7.68
C ILE A 124 2.93 -1.73 7.74
N SER A 125 2.57 -0.45 7.68
CA SER A 125 3.50 0.66 7.90
C SER A 125 2.99 1.59 8.97
N PHE A 126 3.84 1.83 9.97
CA PHE A 126 3.63 2.91 10.92
C PHE A 126 4.28 4.18 10.39
N THR A 127 3.50 5.26 10.37
CA THR A 127 3.97 6.56 9.89
C THR A 127 3.64 7.65 10.90
N HIS A 128 4.52 8.65 10.99
CA HIS A 128 4.45 9.69 11.99
C HIS A 128 4.54 11.08 11.41
N ASP A 129 3.46 11.85 11.52
CA ASP A 129 3.46 13.25 11.14
C ASP A 129 3.97 14.07 12.34
N VAL A 130 5.20 14.55 12.21
CA VAL A 130 5.87 15.33 13.26
C VAL A 130 5.40 16.78 13.18
N ASP A 131 4.25 17.02 13.78
CA ASP A 131 3.61 18.32 13.80
C ASP A 131 4.01 19.15 15.01
N LEU A 132 3.84 18.59 16.21
CA LEU A 132 4.12 19.28 17.46
C LEU A 132 5.18 18.51 18.24
N THR A 133 6.20 19.23 18.67
CA THR A 133 7.24 18.68 19.57
C THR A 133 7.25 19.41 20.91
N ARG A 134 6.29 20.32 21.10
CA ARG A 134 6.09 21.09 22.32
C ARG A 134 4.61 21.26 22.65
N LYS A 135 4.20 20.89 23.86
CA LYS A 135 2.79 21.02 24.32
C LYS A 135 2.40 22.47 24.59
N TYR A 136 3.38 23.25 25.08
CA TYR A 136 3.17 24.63 25.49
C TYR A 136 4.02 25.57 24.64
N GLY A 137 3.34 26.49 23.96
CA GLY A 137 3.96 27.59 23.23
C GLY A 137 3.63 28.93 23.87
N LEU A 138 4.49 29.94 23.66
CA LEU A 138 4.33 31.28 24.23
C LEU A 138 2.94 31.88 23.98
N LYS A 139 2.39 31.70 22.77
CA LYS A 139 1.03 32.16 22.43
C LYS A 139 -0.07 31.53 23.27
N ARG A 140 0.02 30.21 23.51
CA ARG A 140 -0.97 29.48 24.32
C ARG A 140 -0.88 29.94 25.78
N LEU A 141 0.34 30.10 26.31
CA LEU A 141 0.55 30.64 27.65
C LEU A 141 -0.02 32.05 27.80
N LEU A 142 0.22 32.93 26.84
CA LEU A 142 -0.33 34.30 26.85
C LEU A 142 -1.85 34.29 26.79
N ARG A 143 -2.45 33.48 25.90
CA ARG A 143 -3.91 33.35 25.80
C ARG A 143 -4.52 32.78 27.07
N ASP A 144 -3.98 31.68 27.58
CA ASP A 144 -4.50 31.00 28.76
C ASP A 144 -4.34 31.91 30.00
N GLY A 145 -3.27 32.70 30.08
CA GLY A 145 -3.08 33.76 31.09
C GLY A 145 -4.09 34.91 30.98
N ILE A 146 -4.33 35.45 29.77
CA ILE A 146 -5.33 36.49 29.52
C ILE A 146 -6.75 36.00 29.84
N GLN A 147 -7.04 34.71 29.62
CA GLN A 147 -8.32 34.08 29.94
C GLN A 147 -8.46 33.65 31.42
N GLY A 148 -7.53 34.03 32.29
CA GLY A 148 -7.59 33.71 33.73
C GLY A 148 -7.38 32.24 34.06
N ARG A 149 -6.86 31.42 33.14
CA ARG A 149 -6.58 29.99 33.33
C ARG A 149 -5.22 29.81 34.01
N PHE A 150 -5.10 30.29 35.24
CA PHE A 150 -3.83 30.35 35.97
C PHE A 150 -3.25 28.98 36.32
N ALA A 151 -4.06 28.02 36.75
CA ALA A 151 -3.57 26.67 37.08
C ALA A 151 -2.94 25.94 35.87
N PRO A 152 -3.58 25.89 34.68
CA PRO A 152 -2.95 25.39 33.45
C PRO A 152 -1.68 26.16 33.06
N THR A 153 -1.66 27.48 33.28
CA THR A 153 -0.50 28.33 32.97
C THR A 153 0.69 28.02 33.88
N ILE A 154 0.47 27.86 35.19
CA ILE A 154 1.50 27.48 36.16
C ILE A 154 2.04 26.08 35.84
N GLN A 155 1.16 25.12 35.53
CA GLN A 155 1.56 23.77 35.13
C GLN A 155 2.44 23.81 33.88
N ALA A 156 2.04 24.58 32.87
CA ALA A 156 2.80 24.74 31.64
C ALA A 156 4.19 25.37 31.88
N ILE A 157 4.29 26.38 32.75
CA ILE A 157 5.57 26.99 33.13
C ILE A 157 6.47 25.98 33.86
N ARG A 158 5.93 25.20 34.81
CA ARG A 158 6.68 24.15 35.52
C ARG A 158 7.25 23.12 34.55
N THR A 159 6.45 22.68 33.59
CA THR A 159 6.86 21.73 32.54
C THR A 159 7.91 22.30 31.60
N ILE A 160 7.84 23.59 31.25
CA ILE A 160 8.90 24.24 30.46
C ILE A 160 10.20 24.30 31.25
N ARG A 161 10.13 24.62 32.55
CA ARG A 161 11.29 24.72 33.44
C ARG A 161 11.96 23.37 33.73
N SER A 162 11.21 22.26 33.73
CA SER A 162 11.79 20.92 33.90
C SER A 162 12.59 20.44 32.67
N GLY A 163 12.44 21.10 31.51
CA GLY A 163 13.09 20.70 30.26
C GLY A 163 12.50 19.43 29.62
N GLN A 164 11.53 18.79 30.26
CA GLN A 164 10.83 17.59 29.80
C GLN A 164 9.49 18.00 29.19
N ASP A 165 9.50 18.29 27.89
CA ASP A 165 8.26 18.60 27.18
C ASP A 165 7.45 17.31 26.96
N PRO A 166 6.16 17.24 27.36
CA PRO A 166 5.34 16.05 27.20
C PRO A 166 5.22 15.60 25.74
N TYR A 167 5.35 16.51 24.78
CA TYR A 167 5.30 16.15 23.35
C TYR A 167 6.65 15.68 22.80
N TRP A 168 7.70 15.67 23.62
CA TRP A 168 9.00 15.08 23.26
C TRP A 168 9.04 13.57 23.59
N VAL A 169 8.14 12.81 22.97
CA VAL A 169 7.97 11.36 23.22
C VAL A 169 8.97 10.48 22.47
N TYR A 170 9.86 11.06 21.65
CA TYR A 170 10.75 10.31 20.78
C TYR A 170 11.62 9.25 21.47
N PRO A 171 12.17 9.48 22.69
CA PRO A 171 12.89 8.41 23.38
C PRO A 171 12.03 7.18 23.67
N GLU A 172 10.76 7.37 24.09
CA GLU A 172 9.78 6.30 24.32
C GLU A 172 9.44 5.60 23.00
N LEU A 173 9.15 6.38 21.96
CA LEU A 173 8.72 5.88 20.66
C LEU A 173 9.82 5.10 19.91
N LEU A 174 11.05 5.57 19.94
CA LEU A 174 12.18 4.86 19.31
C LEU A 174 12.55 3.59 20.07
N ALA A 175 12.53 3.63 21.40
CA ALA A 175 12.68 2.40 22.21
C ALA A 175 11.62 1.36 21.86
N PHE A 176 10.36 1.79 21.75
CA PHE A 176 9.25 0.92 21.35
C PHE A 176 9.53 0.14 20.05
N TYR A 177 10.04 0.83 19.03
CA TYR A 177 10.36 0.23 17.73
C TYR A 177 11.58 -0.68 17.78
N ARG A 178 12.66 -0.21 18.42
CA ARG A 178 13.89 -0.99 18.61
C ARG A 178 13.63 -2.30 19.32
N ASP A 179 12.86 -2.28 20.41
CA ASP A 179 12.55 -3.47 21.21
C ASP A 179 11.73 -4.52 20.43
N ARG A 180 11.12 -4.11 19.30
CA ARG A 180 10.33 -4.98 18.42
C ARG A 180 11.02 -5.29 17.09
N GLY A 181 12.23 -4.78 16.86
CA GLY A 181 12.92 -4.92 15.58
C GLY A 181 12.12 -4.32 14.41
N MET A 182 11.38 -3.25 14.67
CA MET A 182 10.49 -2.59 13.71
C MET A 182 11.05 -1.22 13.31
N ALA A 183 10.70 -0.77 12.11
CA ALA A 183 10.98 0.57 11.63
C ALA A 183 9.70 1.28 11.17
N ALA A 184 9.78 2.60 11.04
CA ALA A 184 8.64 3.48 10.75
C ALA A 184 9.08 4.66 9.89
N THR A 185 8.13 5.38 9.30
CA THR A 185 8.39 6.58 8.50
C THR A 185 8.00 7.82 9.28
N PHE A 186 8.90 8.78 9.44
CA PHE A 186 8.64 10.06 10.10
C PHE A 186 8.61 11.20 9.07
N PHE A 187 7.46 11.85 8.92
CA PHE A 187 7.29 13.02 8.07
C PHE A 187 7.56 14.31 8.87
N PHE A 188 8.55 15.09 8.46
CA PHE A 188 8.94 16.33 9.13
C PHE A 188 8.59 17.57 8.32
N LEU A 189 8.05 18.58 9.01
CA LEU A 189 7.89 19.93 8.49
C LEU A 189 9.27 20.58 8.33
N ALA A 190 9.62 20.91 7.09
CA ALA A 190 10.90 21.52 6.76
C ALA A 190 10.78 22.99 6.33
N ARG A 191 9.87 23.76 6.95
CA ARG A 191 9.63 25.17 6.60
C ARG A 191 10.60 26.15 7.24
N SER A 192 10.79 27.32 6.63
CA SER A 192 11.62 28.40 7.18
C SER A 192 10.89 29.24 8.23
N ARG A 193 9.62 29.60 7.99
CA ARG A 193 8.67 30.29 8.91
C ARG A 193 7.34 30.50 8.16
N GLU A 194 6.20 30.27 8.81
CA GLU A 194 4.87 30.70 8.34
C GLU A 194 4.19 31.44 9.48
N GLY A 195 4.08 32.77 9.37
CA GLY A 195 3.58 33.64 10.43
C GLY A 195 4.36 33.53 11.77
N LEU A 196 3.67 33.83 12.87
CA LEU A 196 4.21 33.85 14.25
C LEU A 196 4.27 32.46 14.93
N ALA A 197 4.00 31.35 14.24
CA ALA A 197 3.88 30.01 14.84
C ALA A 197 4.99 29.06 14.36
N TYR A 198 6.19 29.27 14.88
CA TYR A 198 7.30 28.35 14.67
C TYR A 198 7.11 27.10 15.54
N ARG A 199 6.82 25.94 14.92
CA ARG A 199 6.61 24.67 15.63
C ARG A 199 7.93 24.10 16.15
N TYR A 200 8.93 23.97 15.27
CA TYR A 200 10.30 23.55 15.64
C TYR A 200 11.35 23.90 14.58
N ASN A 201 12.64 23.79 14.95
CA ASN A 201 13.79 24.02 14.08
C ASN A 201 14.52 22.73 13.75
N ILE A 202 14.37 22.22 12.53
CA ILE A 202 15.12 21.05 12.05
C ILE A 202 16.64 21.25 12.06
N ARG A 203 17.14 22.50 11.98
CA ARG A 203 18.58 22.81 12.04
C ARG A 203 19.13 22.92 13.46
N SER A 204 18.28 22.95 14.48
CA SER A 204 18.75 23.01 15.87
C SER A 204 19.55 21.76 16.22
N ARG A 205 20.53 21.88 17.13
CA ARG A 205 21.34 20.73 17.59
C ARG A 205 20.46 19.60 18.15
N LYS A 206 19.36 19.95 18.83
CA LYS A 206 18.39 18.98 19.38
C LYS A 206 17.71 18.17 18.27
N PHE A 207 17.26 18.82 17.20
CA PHE A 207 16.61 18.13 16.08
C PHE A 207 17.59 17.37 15.20
N ARG A 208 18.78 17.90 14.94
CA ARG A 208 19.82 17.17 14.19
C ARG A 208 20.17 15.85 14.87
N ARG A 209 20.26 15.83 16.20
CA ARG A 209 20.44 14.60 16.97
C ARG A 209 19.25 13.64 16.84
N LEU A 210 18.03 14.16 16.89
CA LEU A 210 16.83 13.34 16.70
C LEU A 210 16.78 12.71 15.31
N LEU A 211 17.01 13.50 14.25
CA LEU A 211 16.99 13.01 12.86
C LEU A 211 18.08 11.94 12.66
N ALA A 212 19.31 12.19 13.12
CA ALA A 212 20.39 11.22 13.06
C ALA A 212 20.05 9.93 13.84
N GLN A 213 19.42 10.04 15.02
CA GLN A 213 19.01 8.88 15.80
C GLN A 213 17.93 8.07 15.08
N ILE A 214 16.93 8.73 14.47
CA ILE A 214 15.88 8.10 13.68
C ILE A 214 16.49 7.26 12.55
N GLU A 215 17.43 7.83 11.79
CA GLU A 215 18.11 7.13 10.68
C GLU A 215 19.00 5.99 11.19
N GLN A 216 19.77 6.21 12.26
CA GLN A 216 20.63 5.19 12.86
C GLN A 216 19.85 3.98 13.38
N GLU A 217 18.61 4.19 13.86
CA GLU A 217 17.72 3.12 14.31
C GLU A 217 16.90 2.50 13.14
N GLY A 218 17.20 2.85 11.89
CA GLY A 218 16.63 2.23 10.69
C GLY A 218 15.27 2.77 10.25
N HIS A 219 14.83 3.88 10.85
CA HIS A 219 13.60 4.57 10.46
C HIS A 219 13.81 5.42 9.22
N GLU A 220 12.72 5.64 8.49
CA GLU A 220 12.70 6.52 7.32
C GLU A 220 12.35 7.96 7.72
N ILE A 221 12.96 8.93 7.04
CA ILE A 221 12.58 10.34 7.10
C ILE A 221 11.95 10.75 5.77
N GLY A 222 10.72 11.29 5.84
CA GLY A 222 10.00 11.88 4.72
C GLY A 222 9.73 13.37 4.91
N LEU A 223 9.37 14.07 3.82
CA LEU A 223 8.97 15.48 3.91
C LEU A 223 7.49 15.59 4.27
N HIS A 224 7.18 16.33 5.34
CA HIS A 224 5.84 16.87 5.56
C HIS A 224 5.77 18.27 4.94
N THR A 225 5.16 18.41 3.76
CA THR A 225 5.11 19.73 3.09
C THR A 225 4.22 20.71 3.86
N SER A 226 4.60 21.99 3.83
CA SER A 226 3.87 23.03 4.56
C SER A 226 2.41 23.19 4.09
N LEU A 227 1.57 23.76 4.95
CA LEU A 227 0.14 23.96 4.67
C LEU A 227 -0.11 24.69 3.34
N HIS A 228 0.74 25.66 3.00
CA HIS A 228 0.57 26.49 1.82
C HIS A 228 1.43 26.05 0.63
N ALA A 229 2.06 24.87 0.71
CA ALA A 229 2.90 24.33 -0.37
C ALA A 229 2.13 24.19 -1.68
N PHE A 230 0.83 23.90 -1.66
CA PHE A 230 0.03 23.81 -2.90
C PHE A 230 -0.50 25.14 -3.43
N SER A 231 -0.68 26.13 -2.57
CA SER A 231 -0.92 27.51 -3.03
C SER A 231 0.36 28.17 -3.58
N HIS A 232 1.53 27.56 -3.31
CA HIS A 232 2.87 28.06 -3.63
C HIS A 232 3.80 26.87 -3.96
N PRO A 233 3.58 26.16 -5.08
CA PRO A 233 4.24 24.89 -5.40
C PRO A 233 5.77 24.98 -5.47
N GLU A 234 6.33 26.17 -5.68
CA GLU A 234 7.77 26.42 -5.60
C GLU A 234 8.38 26.18 -4.20
N ARG A 235 7.53 26.09 -3.16
CA ARG A 235 7.96 25.75 -1.79
C ARG A 235 8.33 24.28 -1.65
N ILE A 236 7.66 23.37 -2.36
CA ILE A 236 7.90 21.92 -2.27
C ILE A 236 9.39 21.58 -2.48
N PRO A 237 10.04 21.95 -3.60
CA PRO A 237 11.45 21.65 -3.79
C PRO A 237 12.37 22.41 -2.81
N ARG A 238 11.97 23.60 -2.33
CA ARG A 238 12.75 24.37 -1.34
C ARG A 238 12.73 23.73 0.05
N GLU A 239 11.58 23.21 0.46
CA GLU A 239 11.41 22.49 1.73
C GLU A 239 12.13 21.15 1.70
N LYS A 240 12.00 20.42 0.59
CA LYS A 240 12.77 19.20 0.32
C LYS A 240 14.27 19.44 0.47
N LYS A 241 14.83 20.38 -0.30
CA LYS A 241 16.27 20.74 -0.22
C LYS A 241 16.70 21.17 1.18
N ARG A 242 15.82 21.81 1.95
CA ARG A 242 16.13 22.24 3.31
C ARG A 242 16.31 21.07 4.26
N LEU A 243 15.46 20.04 4.16
CA LEU A 243 15.57 18.84 4.99
C LEU A 243 16.69 17.92 4.50
N GLU A 244 16.85 17.75 3.18
CA GLU A 244 18.01 17.05 2.58
C GLU A 244 19.33 17.65 3.05
N GLY A 245 19.45 18.99 3.09
CA GLY A 245 20.65 19.65 3.60
C GLY A 245 20.90 19.46 5.11
N VAL A 246 19.94 18.95 5.87
CA VAL A 246 20.10 18.62 7.30
C VAL A 246 20.47 17.15 7.50
N ILE A 247 19.86 16.24 6.73
CA ILE A 247 20.09 14.79 6.83
C ILE A 247 21.28 14.31 5.97
N GLY A 248 21.63 15.06 4.92
CA GLY A 248 22.81 14.79 4.07
C GLY A 248 22.56 13.86 2.88
N HIS A 249 21.33 13.46 2.60
CA HIS A 249 20.97 12.63 1.45
C HIS A 249 19.60 13.01 0.86
N PRO A 250 19.25 12.50 -0.35
CA PRO A 250 17.96 12.77 -0.98
C PRO A 250 16.76 12.23 -0.20
N LEU A 251 15.62 12.92 -0.29
CA LEU A 251 14.33 12.49 0.26
C LEU A 251 13.44 11.88 -0.82
N TYR A 252 12.82 10.75 -0.49
CA TYR A 252 12.00 9.98 -1.43
C TYR A 252 10.51 10.01 -1.14
N GLY A 253 10.13 10.20 0.13
CA GLY A 253 8.74 10.26 0.56
C GLY A 253 8.22 11.67 0.86
N VAL A 254 6.96 11.90 0.54
CA VAL A 254 6.22 13.12 0.91
C VAL A 254 4.83 12.81 1.46
N ARG A 255 4.37 13.68 2.37
CA ARG A 255 2.96 13.76 2.80
C ARG A 255 2.58 15.22 3.01
N GLN A 256 1.43 15.63 2.52
CA GLN A 256 0.95 17.01 2.69
C GLN A 256 0.33 17.25 4.06
N HIS A 257 0.75 18.33 4.72
CA HIS A 257 0.14 18.78 5.97
C HIS A 257 -1.35 19.11 5.79
N TYR A 258 -2.17 18.55 6.69
CA TYR A 258 -3.64 18.50 6.64
C TYR A 258 -4.25 17.76 5.45
N LEU A 259 -3.45 17.01 4.67
CA LEU A 259 -3.90 16.32 3.45
C LEU A 259 -4.58 17.25 2.44
N ARG A 260 -4.24 18.55 2.50
CA ARG A 260 -4.80 19.58 1.62
C ARG A 260 -4.05 19.59 0.29
N VAL A 261 -4.28 18.54 -0.49
CA VAL A 261 -3.70 18.35 -1.82
C VAL A 261 -4.83 18.37 -2.85
N PRO A 262 -4.77 19.24 -3.88
CA PRO A 262 -5.58 19.04 -5.06
C PRO A 262 -4.97 17.90 -5.88
N PHE A 263 -5.73 16.84 -6.15
CA PHE A 263 -5.33 15.78 -7.08
C PHE A 263 -6.08 15.96 -8.41
N PRO A 264 -5.41 15.76 -9.57
CA PRO A 264 -4.09 15.13 -9.76
C PRO A 264 -2.88 16.07 -9.73
N GLU A 265 -3.06 17.39 -9.59
CA GLU A 265 -1.97 18.39 -9.65
C GLU A 265 -0.90 18.14 -8.57
N GLY A 266 -1.35 17.67 -7.40
CA GLY A 266 -0.57 17.17 -6.28
C GLY A 266 0.57 16.26 -6.69
N TRP A 267 0.17 15.15 -7.32
CA TRP A 267 1.09 14.13 -7.80
C TRP A 267 2.07 14.69 -8.82
N THR A 268 1.63 15.57 -9.71
CA THR A 268 2.53 16.21 -10.69
C THR A 268 3.60 17.06 -9.99
N HIS A 269 3.23 17.85 -8.98
CA HIS A 269 4.19 18.67 -8.24
C HIS A 269 5.18 17.83 -7.43
N PHE A 270 4.71 16.76 -6.79
CA PHE A 270 5.59 15.85 -6.05
C PHE A 270 6.55 15.09 -6.96
N HIS A 271 6.05 14.58 -8.08
CA HIS A 271 6.87 13.93 -9.09
C HIS A 271 7.97 14.86 -9.62
N ARG A 272 7.63 16.10 -10.02
CA ARG A 272 8.60 17.11 -10.48
C ARG A 272 9.61 17.53 -9.43
N ALA A 273 9.26 17.44 -8.14
CA ALA A 273 10.20 17.66 -7.04
C ALA A 273 11.12 16.44 -6.77
N GLY A 274 10.97 15.36 -7.53
CA GLY A 274 11.78 14.15 -7.46
C GLY A 274 11.42 13.21 -6.30
N PHE A 275 10.19 13.27 -5.78
CA PHE A 275 9.71 12.26 -4.83
C PHE A 275 9.43 10.95 -5.56
N LEU A 276 9.70 9.83 -4.89
CA LEU A 276 9.40 8.49 -5.39
C LEU A 276 8.04 8.01 -4.94
N TYR A 277 7.52 8.52 -3.82
CA TYR A 277 6.17 8.21 -3.39
C TYR A 277 5.52 9.37 -2.63
N ASP A 278 4.19 9.41 -2.71
CA ASP A 278 3.29 10.24 -1.88
C ASP A 278 2.45 9.32 -0.98
N SER A 279 2.06 9.83 0.19
CA SER A 279 1.16 9.15 1.13
C SER A 279 0.14 10.14 1.69
N SER A 280 -0.45 10.93 0.80
CA SER A 280 -1.41 11.99 1.16
C SER A 280 -2.86 11.57 0.94
N VAL A 281 -3.13 10.46 0.24
CA VAL A 281 -4.49 9.97 0.01
C VAL A 281 -4.98 9.16 1.23
N GLY A 282 -5.92 9.75 1.97
CA GLY A 282 -6.63 9.10 3.08
C GLY A 282 -7.65 10.01 3.74
N LEU A 283 -8.44 9.46 4.67
CA LEU A 283 -9.55 10.16 5.30
C LEU A 283 -9.08 11.00 6.51
N ASN A 284 -9.43 12.30 6.53
CA ASN A 284 -9.16 13.20 7.66
C ASN A 284 -10.32 13.37 8.66
N ARG A 285 -11.46 12.72 8.40
CA ARG A 285 -12.68 12.77 9.23
C ARG A 285 -13.30 11.40 9.48
N GLY A 286 -12.61 10.33 9.09
CA GLY A 286 -13.01 8.94 9.35
C GLY A 286 -11.82 7.99 9.26
N ILE A 287 -12.08 6.70 9.35
CA ILE A 287 -11.12 5.63 9.03
C ILE A 287 -11.63 4.88 7.81
N GLY A 288 -10.73 4.37 6.96
CA GLY A 288 -11.07 3.69 5.71
C GLY A 288 -10.17 4.12 4.55
N LEU A 289 -10.47 3.60 3.37
CA LEU A 289 -9.64 3.74 2.17
C LEU A 289 -10.22 4.80 1.25
N LEU A 290 -9.67 6.03 1.28
CA LEU A 290 -10.13 7.11 0.39
C LEU A 290 -9.94 6.77 -1.09
N ALA A 291 -8.86 6.03 -1.42
CA ALA A 291 -8.55 5.59 -2.77
C ALA A 291 -9.35 4.35 -3.22
N GLY A 292 -10.22 3.79 -2.35
CA GLY A 292 -10.87 2.51 -2.61
C GLY A 292 -9.94 1.28 -2.55
N THR A 293 -8.63 1.49 -2.39
CA THR A 293 -7.62 0.45 -2.37
C THR A 293 -6.72 0.55 -1.15
N SER A 294 -6.28 -0.61 -0.66
CA SER A 294 -5.25 -0.75 0.36
C SER A 294 -3.88 -1.02 -0.25
N PHE A 295 -3.73 -1.03 -1.57
CA PHE A 295 -2.45 -1.26 -2.25
C PHE A 295 -1.82 0.04 -2.73
N PRO A 296 -0.48 0.12 -2.77
CA PRO A 296 0.22 1.17 -3.50
C PRO A 296 -0.14 1.16 -4.98
N TYR A 297 -0.28 2.34 -5.59
CA TYR A 297 -0.69 2.47 -6.98
C TYR A 297 0.00 3.63 -7.69
N PHE A 298 0.05 3.59 -9.02
CA PHE A 298 0.60 4.66 -9.84
C PHE A 298 -0.54 5.59 -10.28
N PRO A 299 -0.66 6.79 -9.71
CA PRO A 299 -1.83 7.63 -9.93
C PRO A 299 -1.95 8.19 -11.35
N ASP A 300 -0.82 8.39 -12.05
CA ASP A 300 -0.83 8.72 -13.48
C ASP A 300 0.09 7.75 -14.24
N PRO A 301 -0.49 6.78 -14.98
CA PRO A 301 0.28 5.80 -15.73
C PRO A 301 0.89 6.35 -17.03
N ARG A 302 0.56 7.60 -17.41
CA ARG A 302 1.02 8.24 -18.64
C ARG A 302 2.30 9.02 -18.45
N HIS A 303 2.79 9.20 -17.22
CA HIS A 303 4.09 9.80 -16.99
C HIS A 303 5.18 8.88 -17.58
N SER A 304 5.72 9.31 -18.72
CA SER A 304 6.83 8.67 -19.43
C SER A 304 8.19 8.92 -18.77
N GLU A 305 8.27 9.89 -17.86
CA GLU A 305 9.45 10.16 -17.05
C GLU A 305 9.57 9.12 -15.93
N ALA A 306 10.69 8.39 -15.91
CA ALA A 306 10.97 7.36 -14.93
C ALA A 306 11.86 7.88 -13.79
N PRO A 307 11.64 7.45 -12.53
CA PRO A 307 10.56 6.57 -12.07
C PRO A 307 9.24 7.34 -11.79
N PRO A 308 8.07 6.80 -12.19
CA PRO A 308 6.78 7.46 -11.95
C PRO A 308 6.48 7.52 -10.46
N LEU A 309 5.81 8.55 -9.96
CA LEU A 309 5.41 8.67 -8.55
C LEU A 309 4.47 7.51 -8.14
N LEU A 310 4.68 6.93 -6.95
CA LEU A 310 3.79 5.92 -6.36
C LEU A 310 2.93 6.58 -5.27
N GLU A 311 1.62 6.41 -5.30
CA GLU A 311 0.76 6.73 -4.15
C GLU A 311 0.71 5.53 -3.21
N ILE A 312 0.93 5.76 -1.92
CA ILE A 312 0.76 4.77 -0.85
C ILE A 312 -0.32 5.29 0.10
N PRO A 313 -1.60 4.90 -0.10
CA PRO A 313 -2.70 5.44 0.68
C PRO A 313 -2.62 4.99 2.14
N PHE A 314 -3.09 5.82 3.06
CA PHE A 314 -3.23 5.46 4.47
C PHE A 314 -4.70 5.25 4.84
N ALA A 315 -4.96 4.33 5.78
CA ALA A 315 -6.31 3.91 6.12
C ALA A 315 -6.78 4.41 7.49
N ILE A 316 -5.84 4.62 8.41
CA ILE A 316 -6.12 5.01 9.80
C ILE A 316 -5.28 6.22 10.15
N MET A 317 -5.93 7.23 10.73
CA MET A 317 -5.29 8.34 11.41
C MET A 317 -5.81 8.43 12.85
N ASP A 318 -4.91 8.73 13.78
CA ASP A 318 -5.18 8.80 15.21
C ASP A 318 -6.41 9.63 15.61
N TYR A 319 -6.52 10.89 15.17
CA TYR A 319 -7.61 11.79 15.57
C TYR A 319 -8.99 11.35 15.05
N PRO A 320 -9.18 11.05 13.75
CA PRO A 320 -10.44 10.52 13.25
C PRO A 320 -10.83 9.19 13.87
N TRP A 321 -9.85 8.30 14.12
CA TRP A 321 -10.12 7.03 14.76
C TRP A 321 -10.62 7.23 16.19
N HIS A 322 -9.97 8.09 16.99
CA HIS A 322 -10.45 8.42 18.31
C HIS A 322 -11.84 9.05 18.31
N ALA A 323 -12.12 9.97 17.39
CA ALA A 323 -13.44 10.58 17.26
C ALA A 323 -14.53 9.54 16.95
N LEU A 324 -14.22 8.55 16.11
CA LEU A 324 -15.12 7.47 15.75
C LEU A 324 -15.39 6.50 16.92
N GLU A 325 -14.35 6.12 17.68
CA GLU A 325 -14.48 5.26 18.86
C GLU A 325 -15.26 5.95 20.00
N ARG A 326 -15.29 7.29 20.02
CA ARG A 326 -16.14 8.05 20.96
C ARG A 326 -17.59 8.13 20.51
N SER A 327 -17.85 8.24 19.21
CA SER A 327 -19.20 8.41 18.66
C SER A 327 -19.93 7.08 18.48
N THR A 328 -19.18 6.00 18.28
CA THR A 328 -19.70 4.65 18.13
C THR A 328 -19.19 3.82 19.31
N ASN A 329 -20.08 3.14 20.05
CA ASN A 329 -19.70 2.39 21.25
C ASN A 329 -18.94 1.08 20.93
N ARG A 330 -18.29 0.97 19.77
CA ARG A 330 -17.79 -0.28 19.23
C ARG A 330 -16.57 -0.05 18.35
N GLY A 331 -15.44 -0.61 18.78
CA GLY A 331 -14.24 -0.78 17.96
C GLY A 331 -14.41 -1.69 16.73
N THR A 332 -15.63 -1.89 16.25
CA THR A 332 -15.98 -2.70 15.08
C THR A 332 -15.43 -2.11 13.81
N ALA A 333 -15.36 -0.78 13.67
CA ALA A 333 -14.85 -0.16 12.44
C ALA A 333 -13.37 -0.49 12.21
N PHE A 334 -12.55 -0.44 13.27
CA PHE A 334 -11.16 -0.91 13.21
C PHE A 334 -11.09 -2.38 12.80
N VAL A 335 -11.83 -3.25 13.49
CA VAL A 335 -11.83 -4.70 13.22
C VAL A 335 -12.25 -4.98 11.77
N SER A 336 -13.36 -4.42 11.31
CA SER A 336 -13.86 -4.61 9.94
C SER A 336 -12.87 -4.13 8.89
N LEU A 337 -12.26 -2.96 9.09
CA LEU A 337 -11.25 -2.43 8.17
C LEU A 337 -10.02 -3.35 8.12
N THR A 338 -9.49 -3.73 9.29
CA THR A 338 -8.31 -4.59 9.37
C THR A 338 -8.56 -5.99 8.80
N GLN A 339 -9.74 -6.56 9.04
CA GLN A 339 -10.14 -7.85 8.47
C GLN A 339 -10.23 -7.75 6.94
N SER A 340 -10.84 -6.69 6.41
CA SER A 340 -10.93 -6.49 4.96
C SER A 340 -9.57 -6.33 4.29
N ILE A 341 -8.62 -5.64 4.93
CA ILE A 341 -7.25 -5.52 4.43
C ILE A 341 -6.53 -6.88 4.50
N GLN A 342 -6.73 -7.65 5.57
CA GLN A 342 -6.15 -8.98 5.70
C GLN A 342 -6.69 -9.97 4.65
N ASP A 343 -8.00 -9.97 4.40
CA ASP A 343 -8.66 -10.84 3.41
C ASP A 343 -8.21 -10.52 1.98
N THR A 344 -7.87 -9.25 1.70
CA THR A 344 -7.41 -8.79 0.39
C THR A 344 -5.88 -8.81 0.25
N HIS A 345 -5.16 -9.20 1.31
CA HIS A 345 -3.70 -9.17 1.38
C HIS A 345 -3.12 -7.78 1.10
N GLY A 346 -3.81 -6.73 1.56
CA GLY A 346 -3.47 -5.34 1.32
C GLY A 346 -2.33 -4.79 2.18
N HIS A 347 -2.11 -3.49 2.07
CA HIS A 347 -1.22 -2.72 2.94
C HIS A 347 -2.03 -1.85 3.90
N LEU A 348 -1.76 -1.98 5.20
CA LEU A 348 -2.29 -1.07 6.21
C LEU A 348 -1.23 -0.01 6.53
N CYS A 349 -1.37 1.18 5.94
CA CYS A 349 -0.61 2.34 6.37
C CYS A 349 -1.38 3.12 7.45
N ILE A 350 -0.71 3.34 8.59
CA ILE A 350 -1.24 4.08 9.74
C ILE A 350 -0.50 5.40 9.90
N LEU A 351 -1.26 6.47 10.10
CA LEU A 351 -0.78 7.81 10.41
C LEU A 351 -1.00 8.11 11.90
N TRP A 352 0.09 8.40 12.62
CA TRP A 352 0.04 8.72 14.04
C TRP A 352 0.89 9.94 14.39
N HIS A 353 0.32 10.98 14.98
CA HIS A 353 1.08 12.14 15.43
C HIS A 353 1.77 11.80 16.76
N PRO A 354 3.11 11.87 16.87
CA PRO A 354 3.80 11.49 18.11
C PRO A 354 3.33 12.26 19.34
N SER A 355 2.97 13.54 19.20
CA SER A 355 2.42 14.34 20.30
C SER A 355 1.18 13.75 20.95
N ASN A 356 0.39 12.97 20.20
CA ASN A 356 -0.83 12.36 20.71
C ASN A 356 -0.57 11.21 21.68
N LEU A 357 0.62 10.58 21.66
CA LEU A 357 1.01 9.59 22.69
C LEU A 357 1.08 10.21 24.10
N ALA A 358 1.32 11.51 24.18
CA ALA A 358 1.35 12.23 25.45
C ALA A 358 -0.05 12.48 26.05
N GLU A 359 -1.11 12.25 25.28
CA GLU A 359 -2.49 12.44 25.73
C GLU A 359 -3.10 11.05 26.04
N SER A 360 -3.58 10.89 27.27
CA SER A 360 -4.04 9.59 27.80
C SER A 360 -5.14 8.92 26.96
N VAL A 361 -5.97 9.72 26.28
CA VAL A 361 -7.07 9.23 25.44
C VAL A 361 -6.62 8.45 24.21
N PHE A 362 -5.39 8.65 23.73
CA PHE A 362 -4.87 7.93 22.56
C PHE A 362 -4.03 6.70 22.91
N ARG A 363 -3.55 6.56 24.15
CA ARG A 363 -2.70 5.41 24.55
C ARG A 363 -3.39 4.06 24.33
N PRO A 364 -4.67 3.85 24.70
CA PRO A 364 -5.34 2.57 24.45
C PRO A 364 -5.48 2.24 22.96
N LEU A 365 -5.64 3.26 22.10
CA LEU A 365 -5.72 3.07 20.65
C LEU A 365 -4.36 2.67 20.07
N TRP A 366 -3.29 3.31 20.53
CA TRP A 366 -1.93 2.94 20.15
C TRP A 366 -1.62 1.48 20.56
N GLU A 367 -1.91 1.12 21.80
CA GLU A 367 -1.70 -0.24 22.32
C GLU A 367 -2.47 -1.29 21.51
N ARG A 368 -3.74 -1.01 21.19
CA ARG A 368 -4.57 -1.88 20.36
C ARG A 368 -3.99 -2.08 18.97
N LEU A 369 -3.52 -1.01 18.33
CA LEU A 369 -2.90 -1.07 17.02
C LEU A 369 -1.63 -1.92 17.02
N VAL A 370 -0.79 -1.70 18.02
CA VAL A 370 0.47 -2.43 18.20
C VAL A 370 0.22 -3.91 18.47
N GLN A 371 -0.76 -4.25 19.31
CA GLN A 371 -1.10 -5.65 19.62
C GLN A 371 -1.65 -6.39 18.40
N TRP A 372 -2.32 -5.68 17.50
CA TRP A 372 -2.82 -6.26 16.25
C TRP A 372 -1.70 -6.51 15.23
N ALA A 373 -0.65 -5.69 15.21
CA ALA A 373 0.45 -5.82 14.28
C ALA A 373 1.39 -6.98 14.68
N ASP A 374 1.32 -8.08 13.94
CA ASP A 374 2.13 -9.27 14.19
C ASP A 374 3.24 -9.44 13.12
N PRO A 375 4.54 -9.38 13.49
CA PRO A 375 5.66 -9.58 12.57
C PRO A 375 5.70 -10.98 11.95
N GLN A 376 5.06 -11.99 12.55
CA GLN A 376 5.05 -13.35 12.00
C GLN A 376 4.16 -13.43 10.76
N THR A 377 3.05 -12.70 10.75
CA THR A 377 2.07 -12.73 9.66
C THR A 377 2.21 -11.54 8.69
N ALA A 378 2.63 -10.38 9.17
CA ALA A 378 2.72 -9.16 8.37
C ALA A 378 4.16 -8.77 7.95
N PHE A 379 4.28 -8.16 6.78
CA PHE A 379 5.48 -7.43 6.37
C PHE A 379 5.46 -6.04 7.00
N LEU A 380 6.15 -5.88 8.13
CA LEU A 380 6.29 -4.60 8.83
C LEU A 380 7.44 -3.80 8.24
N ALA A 381 7.14 -2.69 7.59
CA ALA A 381 8.17 -1.91 6.91
C ALA A 381 7.84 -0.41 6.83
N PRO A 382 8.85 0.48 6.82
CA PRO A 382 8.65 1.88 6.47
C PRO A 382 8.23 2.02 5.00
N LEU A 383 7.61 3.14 4.65
CA LEU A 383 7.02 3.37 3.33
C LEU A 383 8.02 3.30 2.18
N GLN A 384 9.27 3.75 2.34
CA GLN A 384 10.30 3.58 1.30
C GLN A 384 10.59 2.10 1.00
N GLN A 385 10.56 1.23 2.00
CA GLN A 385 10.72 -0.21 1.78
C GLN A 385 9.49 -0.80 1.08
N ILE A 386 8.27 -0.38 1.44
CA ILE A 386 7.05 -0.72 0.70
C ILE A 386 7.15 -0.29 -0.76
N ALA A 387 7.54 0.97 -1.01
CA ALA A 387 7.69 1.53 -2.35
C ALA A 387 8.74 0.77 -3.18
N SER A 388 9.89 0.47 -2.56
CA SER A 388 10.99 -0.24 -3.22
C SER A 388 10.60 -1.66 -3.58
N TRP A 389 9.97 -2.38 -2.64
CA TRP A 389 9.45 -3.72 -2.88
C TRP A 389 8.39 -3.72 -3.99
N TRP A 390 7.40 -2.82 -3.90
CA TRP A 390 6.30 -2.75 -4.86
C TRP A 390 6.82 -2.50 -6.28
N ARG A 391 7.80 -1.60 -6.43
CA ARG A 391 8.44 -1.32 -7.72
C ARG A 391 9.24 -2.51 -8.24
N LEU A 392 10.12 -3.08 -7.41
CA LEU A 392 10.95 -4.21 -7.80
C LEU A 392 10.06 -5.37 -8.27
N ARG A 393 9.06 -5.72 -7.48
CA ARG A 393 8.10 -6.78 -7.78
C ARG A 393 7.30 -6.52 -9.06
N ASN A 394 6.92 -5.28 -9.33
CA ASN A 394 6.18 -4.92 -10.54
C ASN A 394 7.05 -4.95 -11.81
N GLN A 395 8.37 -4.89 -11.67
CA GLN A 395 9.33 -5.03 -12.78
C GLN A 395 9.75 -6.49 -13.05
N ILE A 396 9.28 -7.46 -12.24
CA ILE A 396 9.54 -8.88 -12.48
C ILE A 396 8.56 -9.39 -13.52
N ASP A 397 9.07 -9.84 -14.65
CA ASP A 397 8.27 -10.40 -15.73
C ASP A 397 8.11 -11.91 -15.55
N LEU A 398 6.87 -12.39 -15.68
CA LEU A 398 6.61 -13.81 -15.89
C LEU A 398 6.64 -14.03 -17.40
N VAL A 399 7.80 -14.53 -17.88
CA VAL A 399 8.15 -14.60 -19.31
C VAL A 399 7.39 -15.72 -19.99
N SER A 400 7.34 -16.89 -19.36
CA SER A 400 6.64 -18.04 -19.91
C SER A 400 6.23 -19.01 -18.82
N LEU A 401 5.11 -19.69 -19.07
CA LEU A 401 4.72 -20.90 -18.36
C LEU A 401 4.61 -22.03 -19.38
N GLN A 402 5.37 -23.09 -19.18
CA GLN A 402 5.33 -24.28 -20.01
C GLN A 402 4.90 -25.49 -19.17
N ARG A 403 4.16 -26.40 -19.79
CA ARG A 403 3.80 -27.69 -19.20
C ARG A 403 4.24 -28.81 -20.14
N THR A 404 4.96 -29.77 -19.58
CA THR A 404 5.12 -31.09 -20.20
C THR A 404 4.34 -32.11 -19.36
N ASP A 405 4.30 -33.38 -19.79
CA ASP A 405 3.54 -34.41 -19.09
C ASP A 405 3.91 -34.55 -17.60
N ASP A 406 5.20 -34.37 -17.28
CA ASP A 406 5.74 -34.60 -15.94
C ASP A 406 6.19 -33.35 -15.18
N GLN A 407 6.13 -32.14 -15.77
CA GLN A 407 6.61 -30.93 -15.12
C GLN A 407 5.95 -29.64 -15.62
N TYR A 408 5.93 -28.64 -14.73
CA TYR A 408 5.63 -27.25 -15.02
C TYR A 408 6.92 -26.44 -14.92
N ARG A 409 7.17 -25.61 -15.92
CA ARG A 409 8.33 -24.71 -16.00
C ARG A 409 7.85 -23.27 -16.01
N ILE A 410 8.25 -22.50 -15.01
CA ILE A 410 7.98 -21.06 -14.90
C ILE A 410 9.29 -20.33 -15.17
N VAL A 411 9.31 -19.43 -16.15
CA VAL A 411 10.47 -18.57 -16.42
C VAL A 411 10.15 -17.17 -15.94
N LEU A 412 10.97 -16.66 -15.03
CA LEU A 412 10.90 -15.30 -14.51
C LEU A 412 12.09 -14.51 -15.04
N LYS A 413 11.89 -13.22 -15.31
CA LYS A 413 12.97 -12.26 -15.55
C LYS A 413 12.93 -11.17 -14.50
N THR A 414 14.03 -11.02 -13.77
CA THR A 414 14.17 -10.05 -12.67
C THR A 414 15.11 -8.92 -13.10
N PRO A 415 14.82 -7.65 -12.74
CA PRO A 415 15.67 -6.52 -13.11
C PRO A 415 16.91 -6.38 -12.21
N ALA A 416 16.87 -6.98 -11.02
CA ALA A 416 17.90 -6.94 -9.97
C ALA A 416 17.76 -8.20 -9.10
N PRO A 417 18.72 -8.51 -8.21
CA PRO A 417 18.54 -9.58 -7.24
C PRO A 417 17.26 -9.39 -6.40
N VAL A 418 16.47 -10.45 -6.26
CA VAL A 418 15.18 -10.42 -5.53
C VAL A 418 15.19 -11.48 -4.45
N HIS A 419 15.10 -11.03 -3.20
CA HIS A 419 14.99 -11.89 -2.05
C HIS A 419 13.54 -11.91 -1.51
N GLY A 420 13.03 -13.10 -1.21
CA GLY A 420 11.69 -13.27 -0.64
C GLY A 420 10.53 -13.18 -1.64
N LEU A 421 10.78 -13.31 -2.95
CA LEU A 421 9.69 -13.41 -3.93
C LEU A 421 8.84 -14.65 -3.64
N THR A 422 7.53 -14.45 -3.54
CA THR A 422 6.57 -15.54 -3.41
C THR A 422 5.67 -15.57 -4.63
N LEU A 423 5.43 -16.76 -5.18
CA LEU A 423 4.42 -17.00 -6.19
C LEU A 423 3.23 -17.70 -5.55
N GLU A 424 2.02 -17.24 -5.82
CA GLU A 424 0.83 -18.04 -5.63
C GLU A 424 0.59 -18.85 -6.88
N ILE A 425 0.44 -20.16 -6.70
CA ILE A 425 0.17 -21.11 -7.77
C ILE A 425 -1.15 -21.77 -7.46
N PHE A 426 -2.05 -21.73 -8.43
CA PHE A 426 -3.21 -22.59 -8.44
C PHE A 426 -2.95 -23.77 -9.35
N CYS A 427 -3.28 -24.97 -8.86
CA CYS A 427 -3.22 -26.18 -9.65
C CYS A 427 -4.21 -27.20 -9.09
N THR A 428 -4.93 -27.89 -9.99
CA THR A 428 -5.87 -28.96 -9.63
C THR A 428 -5.20 -30.20 -9.02
N HIS A 429 -3.86 -30.27 -9.06
CA HIS A 429 -3.07 -31.35 -8.51
C HIS A 429 -2.05 -30.80 -7.51
N ARG A 430 -1.69 -31.63 -6.53
CA ARG A 430 -0.65 -31.28 -5.57
C ARG A 430 0.69 -31.17 -6.30
N LEU A 431 1.45 -30.11 -6.02
CA LEU A 431 2.76 -29.87 -6.62
C LEU A 431 3.89 -30.22 -5.65
N GLN A 432 5.03 -30.62 -6.19
CA GLN A 432 6.30 -30.76 -5.48
C GLN A 432 7.39 -29.98 -6.21
N PRO A 433 8.23 -29.23 -5.49
CA PRO A 433 9.32 -28.50 -6.13
C PRO A 433 10.40 -29.47 -6.59
N PHE A 434 10.96 -29.24 -7.78
CA PHE A 434 12.15 -29.97 -8.22
C PHE A 434 13.37 -29.63 -7.35
N ASN A 435 13.49 -28.36 -6.96
CA ASN A 435 14.57 -27.86 -6.13
C ASN A 435 14.12 -27.71 -4.67
N ARG A 436 14.87 -28.32 -3.74
CA ARG A 436 14.61 -28.23 -2.29
C ARG A 436 14.75 -26.81 -1.71
N ALA A 437 15.38 -25.89 -2.45
CA ALA A 437 15.47 -24.48 -2.07
C ALA A 437 14.11 -23.76 -2.14
N TYR A 438 13.17 -24.24 -2.95
CA TYR A 438 11.82 -23.69 -3.01
C TYR A 438 11.00 -24.20 -1.82
N ARG A 439 10.42 -23.30 -1.03
CA ARG A 439 9.50 -23.68 0.04
C ARG A 439 8.07 -23.58 -0.48
N LEU A 440 7.41 -24.72 -0.66
CA LEU A 440 5.98 -24.76 -0.94
C LEU A 440 5.17 -24.85 0.36
N GLN A 441 4.24 -23.92 0.54
CA GLN A 441 3.22 -23.92 1.58
C GLN A 441 1.86 -24.17 0.93
N GLN A 442 1.22 -25.30 1.25
CA GLN A 442 -0.16 -25.56 0.80
C GLN A 442 -1.12 -24.68 1.61
N VAL A 443 -1.98 -23.90 0.94
CA VAL A 443 -2.94 -23.00 1.59
C VAL A 443 -4.38 -23.49 1.42
N GLU A 444 -4.73 -23.96 0.22
CA GLU A 444 -6.01 -24.66 -0.06
C GLU A 444 -5.71 -25.92 -0.87
N LYS A 445 -6.72 -26.77 -1.16
CA LYS A 445 -6.51 -28.05 -1.89
C LYS A 445 -5.81 -27.84 -3.24
N ASP A 446 -6.13 -26.76 -3.91
CA ASP A 446 -5.72 -26.38 -5.27
C ASP A 446 -4.83 -25.12 -5.28
N ARG A 447 -4.38 -24.65 -4.11
CA ARG A 447 -3.59 -23.41 -4.00
C ARG A 447 -2.38 -23.57 -3.10
N CYS A 448 -1.21 -23.18 -3.59
CA CYS A 448 0.03 -23.15 -2.82
C CYS A 448 0.78 -21.83 -3.01
N LEU A 449 1.52 -21.45 -1.96
CA LEU A 449 2.49 -20.36 -1.99
C LEU A 449 3.87 -20.97 -2.13
N MET A 450 4.61 -20.58 -3.16
CA MET A 450 6.00 -20.97 -3.38
C MET A 450 6.90 -19.79 -3.04
N ILE A 451 7.60 -19.88 -1.91
CA ILE A 451 8.62 -18.91 -1.50
C ILE A 451 9.93 -19.30 -2.18
N LEU A 452 10.45 -18.37 -2.98
CA LEU A 452 11.66 -18.57 -3.75
C LEU A 452 12.91 -18.20 -2.94
N PRO A 453 14.05 -18.88 -3.19
CA PRO A 453 15.35 -18.38 -2.75
C PRO A 453 15.64 -17.03 -3.41
N GLU A 454 16.74 -16.40 -3.02
CA GLU A 454 17.21 -15.22 -3.75
C GLU A 454 17.39 -15.56 -5.23
N LEU A 455 16.70 -14.80 -6.08
CA LEU A 455 16.85 -14.87 -7.52
C LEU A 455 17.89 -13.85 -7.95
N PRO A 456 18.89 -14.21 -8.79
CA PRO A 456 19.80 -13.23 -9.38
C PRO A 456 19.06 -12.32 -10.35
N ALA A 457 19.70 -11.24 -10.81
CA ALA A 457 19.21 -10.47 -11.94
C ALA A 457 19.25 -11.30 -13.23
N GLY A 458 18.26 -11.13 -14.12
CA GLY A 458 18.15 -11.88 -15.37
C GLY A 458 17.11 -12.99 -15.30
N GLU A 459 17.29 -14.03 -16.11
CA GLU A 459 16.30 -15.10 -16.22
C GLU A 459 16.54 -16.22 -15.20
N SER A 460 15.46 -16.64 -14.55
CA SER A 460 15.42 -17.78 -13.63
C SER A 460 14.35 -18.75 -14.07
N THR A 461 14.72 -20.02 -14.24
CA THR A 461 13.78 -21.12 -14.50
C THR A 461 13.42 -21.81 -13.19
N LEU A 462 12.13 -21.95 -12.93
CA LEU A 462 11.57 -22.70 -11.81
C LEU A 462 10.87 -23.96 -12.35
N THR A 463 11.16 -25.12 -11.77
CA THR A 463 10.57 -26.40 -12.18
C THR A 463 9.77 -27.02 -11.03
N LEU A 464 8.54 -27.46 -11.35
CA LEU A 464 7.59 -28.08 -10.44
C LEU A 464 7.08 -29.39 -11.03
N HIS A 465 6.87 -30.41 -10.21
CA HIS A 465 6.31 -31.70 -10.61
C HIS A 465 4.92 -31.91 -10.01
N PRO A 466 4.00 -32.58 -10.71
CA PRO A 466 2.83 -33.18 -10.07
C PRO A 466 3.31 -34.17 -9.00
N ALA A 467 2.75 -34.10 -7.80
CA ALA A 467 3.01 -35.11 -6.78
C ALA A 467 2.52 -36.46 -7.30
N SER A 468 3.41 -37.46 -7.35
CA SER A 468 3.03 -38.83 -7.71
C SER A 468 1.89 -39.29 -6.81
N ARG A 469 0.78 -39.78 -7.37
CA ARG A 469 -0.23 -40.50 -6.59
C ARG A 469 0.50 -41.66 -5.93
N LYS A 470 0.65 -41.62 -4.59
CA LYS A 470 1.02 -42.84 -3.86
C LYS A 470 -0.06 -43.85 -4.20
N SER A 471 0.28 -44.85 -5.01
CA SER A 471 -0.50 -46.07 -5.14
C SER A 471 -0.71 -46.59 -3.72
N HIS A 472 -1.91 -46.39 -3.17
CA HIS A 472 -2.35 -47.19 -2.04
C HIS A 472 -2.59 -48.57 -2.64
N GLY A 473 -1.54 -49.38 -2.62
CA GLY A 473 -1.62 -50.80 -2.90
C GLY A 473 -2.24 -51.54 -1.74
#